data_AF-A0A959Y6U0-F1
#
_entry.id   AF-A0A959Y6U0-F1
#
_cell.length_a   1.000
_cell.length_b   1.000
_cell.length_c   1.000
_cell.angle_alpha   90.00
_cell.angle_beta   90.00
_cell.angle_gamma   90.00
#
_symmetry.space_group_name_H-M   'P 1'
#
loop_
_entity.id
_entity.type
_entity.pdbx_description
1 polymer ?
#
loop_
_entity_poly.entity_id
_entity_poly.type
_entity_poly.pdbx_seq_one_letter_code
_entity_poly.pdbx_strand_id
1 'polypeptide(L)'
;MKHLLLSCSLLIPVASIAQEPVADVAKDLLGPRSVIKTNLVGIALLSVNANYEYKTSPKTSVGLLAGYKVESTFTLDAIGKIDGENHTYTGEISPKGAFANPYFRFYPTGALTGFYLEGFLRYYNYTYLVPYDYEKDGRDISANLDGTADGFGGGLALGGQFALAPRFYLDIFAGFGIASGNMHVETNDPNLDAEDYAKIAKGIEENAETADVRVMFLGNT
;
A
#
# COMPACT_ATOMS: atom_id res chain seq x y z
N MET A 1 -54.00 28.82 38.52
CA MET A 1 -53.28 28.57 37.25
C MET A 1 -52.91 27.10 37.21
N LYS A 2 -53.52 26.32 36.32
CA LYS A 2 -53.31 24.87 36.20
C LYS A 2 -52.22 24.63 35.15
N HIS A 3 -51.12 24.01 35.53
CA HIS A 3 -50.01 23.71 34.61
C HIS A 3 -50.33 22.45 33.77
N LEU A 4 -50.25 22.63 32.46
CA LEU A 4 -50.47 21.65 31.41
C LEU A 4 -49.14 20.91 31.17
N LEU A 5 -49.08 19.61 31.48
CA LEU A 5 -47.95 18.75 31.13
C LEU A 5 -48.21 18.13 29.76
N LEU A 6 -47.50 18.62 28.75
CA LEU A 6 -47.52 18.13 27.38
C LEU A 6 -46.53 16.96 27.26
N SER A 7 -47.05 15.72 27.20
CA SER A 7 -46.24 14.53 26.97
C SER A 7 -45.88 14.41 25.49
N CYS A 8 -44.61 14.60 25.15
CA CYS A 8 -44.06 14.38 23.82
C CYS A 8 -43.70 12.89 23.67
N SER A 9 -44.56 12.10 23.02
CA SER A 9 -44.26 10.72 22.63
C SER A 9 -43.36 10.71 21.39
N LEU A 10 -42.09 10.36 21.58
CA LEU A 10 -41.16 10.02 20.50
C LEU A 10 -41.68 8.76 19.77
N LEU A 11 -42.14 8.95 18.53
CA LEU A 11 -42.32 7.86 17.56
C LEU A 11 -40.94 7.48 17.01
N ILE A 12 -40.38 6.38 17.49
CA ILE A 12 -39.21 5.75 16.86
C ILE A 12 -39.74 4.94 15.66
N PRO A 13 -39.33 5.23 14.41
CA PRO A 13 -39.67 4.39 13.29
C PRO A 13 -38.92 3.06 13.44
N VAL A 14 -39.67 1.96 13.61
CA VAL A 14 -39.13 0.60 13.54
C VAL A 14 -38.64 0.39 12.11
N ALA A 15 -37.32 0.43 11.92
CA ALA A 15 -36.70 -0.01 10.68
C ALA A 15 -37.10 -1.48 10.47
N SER A 16 -37.74 -1.76 9.33
CA SER A 16 -38.10 -3.10 8.90
C SER A 16 -36.83 -3.96 8.84
N ILE A 17 -36.68 -4.90 9.78
CA ILE A 17 -35.64 -5.91 9.74
C ILE A 17 -36.05 -6.87 8.61
N ALA A 18 -35.47 -6.68 7.42
CA ALA A 18 -35.56 -7.64 6.35
C ALA A 18 -34.98 -8.98 6.86
N GLN A 19 -35.84 -9.99 6.97
CA GLN A 19 -35.49 -11.31 7.45
C GLN A 19 -34.63 -12.00 6.39
N GLU A 20 -33.31 -12.12 6.62
CA GLU A 20 -32.42 -12.84 5.71
C GLU A 20 -32.84 -14.32 5.62
N PRO A 21 -32.87 -14.92 4.42
CA PRO A 21 -33.30 -16.29 4.25
C PRO A 21 -32.40 -17.26 5.03
N VAL A 22 -33.02 -18.23 5.70
CA VAL A 22 -32.37 -19.19 6.62
C VAL A 22 -31.17 -19.93 5.99
N ALA A 23 -31.18 -20.12 4.67
CA ALA A 23 -30.08 -20.72 3.93
C ALA A 23 -28.79 -19.88 3.96
N ASP A 24 -28.89 -18.55 3.92
CA ASP A 24 -27.74 -17.66 4.00
C ASP A 24 -27.16 -17.63 5.41
N VAL A 25 -28.03 -17.66 6.44
CA VAL A 25 -27.62 -17.76 7.85
C VAL A 25 -26.84 -19.07 8.11
N ALA A 26 -27.32 -20.20 7.59
CA ALA A 26 -26.66 -21.49 7.76
C ALA A 26 -25.28 -21.55 7.05
N LYS A 27 -25.20 -20.97 5.85
CA LYS A 27 -23.94 -20.87 5.09
C LYS A 27 -22.93 -19.96 5.80
N ASP A 28 -23.40 -18.90 6.45
CA ASP A 28 -22.55 -18.02 7.24
C ASP A 28 -22.06 -18.64 8.56
N LEU A 29 -22.87 -19.49 9.19
CA LEU A 29 -22.49 -20.19 10.42
C LEU A 29 -21.52 -21.35 10.17
N LEU A 30 -21.66 -22.04 9.03
CA LEU A 30 -20.87 -23.24 8.69
C LEU A 30 -19.67 -22.95 7.76
N GLY A 31 -19.59 -21.75 7.19
CA GLY A 31 -18.49 -21.33 6.34
C GLY A 31 -17.15 -21.19 7.09
N PRO A 32 -16.02 -21.17 6.38
CA PRO A 32 -14.71 -20.95 6.98
C PRO A 32 -14.68 -19.60 7.73
N ARG A 33 -14.10 -19.57 8.94
CA ARG A 33 -13.94 -18.33 9.73
C ARG A 33 -12.69 -17.55 9.33
N SER A 34 -11.72 -18.21 8.72
CA SER A 34 -10.49 -17.58 8.26
C SER A 34 -9.97 -18.21 6.98
N VAL A 35 -9.16 -17.45 6.25
CA VAL A 35 -8.51 -17.87 5.01
C VAL A 35 -7.06 -17.40 5.04
N ILE A 36 -6.16 -18.26 4.58
CA ILE A 36 -4.77 -17.90 4.29
C ILE A 36 -4.62 -17.82 2.77
N LYS A 37 -4.02 -16.74 2.29
CA LYS A 37 -3.81 -16.46 0.87
C LYS A 37 -2.36 -16.08 0.62
N THR A 38 -1.95 -16.18 -0.63
CA THR A 38 -0.68 -15.65 -1.12
C THR A 38 -0.90 -15.04 -2.51
N ASN A 39 -0.07 -14.06 -2.87
CA ASN A 39 -0.11 -13.42 -4.18
C ASN A 39 0.92 -14.08 -5.11
N LEU A 40 0.43 -14.89 -6.05
CA LEU A 40 1.25 -15.58 -7.05
C LEU A 40 1.98 -14.62 -8.00
N VAL A 41 1.34 -13.51 -8.37
CA VAL A 41 1.97 -12.45 -9.18
C VAL A 41 3.09 -11.79 -8.38
N GLY A 42 2.86 -11.57 -7.09
CA GLY A 42 3.89 -11.09 -6.16
C GLY A 42 5.11 -12.00 -6.14
N ILE A 43 4.91 -13.31 -6.02
CA ILE A 43 6.00 -14.29 -6.04
C ILE A 43 6.77 -14.25 -7.36
N ALA A 44 6.07 -14.17 -8.50
CA ALA A 44 6.72 -14.02 -9.81
C ALA A 44 7.56 -12.73 -9.92
N LEU A 45 7.17 -11.67 -9.20
CA LEU A 45 7.89 -10.40 -9.08
C LEU A 45 8.82 -10.33 -7.83
N LEU A 46 9.26 -11.51 -7.35
CA LEU A 46 10.21 -11.66 -6.25
C LEU A 46 9.73 -11.02 -4.93
N SER A 47 8.42 -11.09 -4.66
CA SER A 47 7.80 -10.67 -3.41
C SER A 47 7.15 -11.86 -2.71
N VAL A 48 7.79 -12.32 -1.63
CA VAL A 48 7.26 -13.41 -0.79
C VAL A 48 6.27 -12.80 0.19
N ASN A 49 5.03 -13.29 0.19
CA ASN A 49 3.97 -12.70 1.00
C ASN A 49 2.97 -13.73 1.49
N ALA A 50 2.38 -13.44 2.64
CA ALA A 50 1.30 -14.20 3.24
C ALA A 50 0.19 -13.24 3.67
N ASN A 51 -1.04 -13.63 3.42
CA ASN A 51 -2.22 -12.88 3.80
C ASN A 51 -3.12 -13.75 4.68
N TYR A 52 -3.44 -13.24 5.87
CA TYR A 52 -4.40 -13.85 6.76
C TYR A 52 -5.65 -12.97 6.83
N GLU A 53 -6.81 -13.57 6.58
CA GLU A 53 -8.10 -12.89 6.66
C GLU A 53 -9.03 -13.61 7.63
N TYR A 54 -9.67 -12.85 8.52
CA TYR A 54 -10.59 -13.34 9.52
C TYR A 54 -11.96 -12.70 9.36
N LYS A 55 -12.99 -13.54 9.28
CA LYS A 55 -14.40 -13.12 9.22
C LYS A 55 -14.84 -12.59 10.58
N THR A 56 -15.24 -11.32 10.63
CA THR A 56 -15.70 -10.65 11.86
C THR A 56 -17.22 -10.64 11.96
N SER A 57 -17.94 -10.64 10.84
CA SER A 57 -19.41 -10.70 10.80
C SER A 57 -19.88 -11.35 9.49
N PRO A 58 -21.20 -11.59 9.30
CA PRO A 58 -21.78 -12.04 8.03
C PRO A 58 -21.28 -11.34 6.77
N LYS A 59 -20.98 -10.03 6.85
CA LYS A 59 -20.63 -9.19 5.70
C LYS A 59 -19.28 -8.50 5.82
N THR A 60 -18.48 -8.81 6.84
CA THR A 60 -17.24 -8.10 7.09
C THR A 60 -16.10 -9.02 7.49
N SER A 61 -14.88 -8.62 7.13
CA SER A 61 -13.65 -9.27 7.56
C SER A 61 -12.57 -8.23 7.82
N VAL A 62 -11.56 -8.66 8.57
CA VAL A 62 -10.30 -7.94 8.73
C VAL A 62 -9.16 -8.86 8.33
N GLY A 63 -8.07 -8.31 7.83
CA GLY A 63 -6.92 -9.10 7.47
C GLY A 63 -5.62 -8.34 7.53
N LEU A 64 -4.55 -9.10 7.34
CA LEU A 64 -3.19 -8.61 7.30
C LEU A 64 -2.45 -9.35 6.19
N LEU A 65 -2.06 -8.59 5.17
CA LEU A 65 -1.11 -9.02 4.16
C LEU A 65 0.27 -8.50 4.56
N ALA A 66 1.22 -9.38 4.81
CA ALA A 66 2.60 -9.00 5.09
C ALA A 66 3.56 -9.81 4.22
N GLY A 67 4.74 -9.25 3.97
CA GLY A 67 5.71 -9.90 3.11
C GLY A 67 7.06 -9.20 3.09
N TYR A 68 7.93 -9.77 2.28
CA TYR A 68 9.26 -9.27 2.01
C TYR A 68 9.51 -9.28 0.51
N LYS A 69 9.88 -8.12 -0.03
CA LYS A 69 10.36 -7.99 -1.40
C LYS A 69 11.84 -8.33 -1.42
N VAL A 70 12.18 -9.36 -2.19
CA VAL A 70 13.55 -9.74 -2.48
C VAL A 70 14.10 -8.80 -3.55
N GLU A 71 15.40 -8.55 -3.46
CA GLU A 71 16.12 -7.70 -4.40
C GLU A 71 15.82 -8.13 -5.84
N SER A 72 15.35 -7.18 -6.62
CA SER A 72 14.91 -7.40 -7.98
C SER A 72 15.09 -6.12 -8.77
N THR A 73 15.92 -6.19 -9.80
CA THR A 73 16.24 -5.05 -10.65
C THR A 73 15.10 -4.83 -11.62
N PHE A 74 14.46 -3.66 -11.54
CA PHE A 74 13.50 -3.23 -12.54
C PHE A 74 13.88 -1.84 -13.02
N THR A 75 13.71 -1.64 -14.33
CA THR A 75 13.77 -0.33 -14.95
C THR A 75 12.51 0.42 -14.56
N LEU A 76 12.66 1.52 -13.83
CA LEU A 76 11.55 2.40 -13.47
C LEU A 76 11.68 3.70 -14.25
N ASP A 77 10.66 4.00 -15.04
CA ASP A 77 10.50 5.30 -15.69
C ASP A 77 9.77 6.23 -14.72
N ALA A 78 10.52 7.11 -14.08
CA ALA A 78 9.97 8.17 -13.25
C ALA A 78 9.78 9.43 -14.10
N ILE A 79 8.55 9.91 -14.22
CA ILE A 79 8.26 11.21 -14.86
C ILE A 79 8.27 12.25 -13.75
N GLY A 80 9.34 13.03 -13.68
CA GLY A 80 9.47 14.18 -12.79
C GLY A 80 9.24 15.49 -13.56
N LYS A 81 8.81 16.53 -12.85
CA LYS A 81 8.86 17.89 -13.37
C LYS A 81 10.05 18.60 -12.74
N ILE A 82 10.98 19.02 -13.57
CA ILE A 82 12.07 19.92 -13.18
C ILE A 82 11.88 21.18 -14.01
N ASP A 83 11.85 22.34 -13.36
CA ASP A 83 11.67 23.64 -14.01
C ASP A 83 10.44 23.77 -14.94
N GLY A 84 9.38 22.99 -14.66
CA GLY A 84 8.14 23.00 -15.44
C GLY A 84 8.17 22.17 -16.73
N GLU A 85 9.30 21.54 -17.05
CA GLU A 85 9.43 20.58 -18.15
C GLU A 85 9.33 19.14 -17.61
N ASN A 86 8.67 18.27 -18.39
CA ASN A 86 8.55 16.84 -18.02
C ASN A 86 9.85 16.13 -18.39
N HIS A 87 10.62 15.71 -17.40
CA HIS A 87 11.79 14.87 -17.57
C HIS A 87 11.43 13.42 -17.24
N THR A 88 11.76 12.50 -18.14
CA THR A 88 11.64 11.06 -17.89
C THR A 88 13.00 10.55 -17.44
N TYR A 89 13.08 10.14 -16.18
CA TYR A 89 14.24 9.48 -15.59
C TYR A 89 14.03 7.98 -15.68
N THR A 90 14.85 7.32 -16.49
CA THR A 90 14.90 5.85 -16.56
C THR A 90 16.05 5.39 -15.69
N GLY A 91 15.74 4.79 -14.54
CA GLY A 91 16.73 4.28 -13.60
C GLY A 91 16.51 2.80 -13.31
N GLU A 92 17.60 2.04 -13.20
CA GLU A 92 17.53 0.70 -12.61
C GLU A 92 17.48 0.85 -11.10
N ILE A 93 16.39 0.37 -10.50
CA ILE A 93 16.24 0.35 -9.06
C ILE A 93 16.13 -1.09 -8.59
N SER A 94 16.82 -1.40 -7.49
CA SER A 94 16.77 -2.72 -6.86
C SER A 94 16.17 -2.61 -5.45
N PRO A 95 14.84 -2.51 -5.31
CA PRO A 95 14.18 -2.46 -4.02
C PRO A 95 14.18 -3.81 -3.31
N LYS A 96 14.47 -3.79 -2.01
CA LYS A 96 14.27 -4.91 -1.09
C LYS A 96 13.71 -4.44 0.24
N GLY A 97 12.96 -5.27 0.93
CA GLY A 97 12.53 -4.97 2.30
C GLY A 97 11.12 -5.45 2.64
N ALA A 98 10.64 -5.07 3.81
CA ALA A 98 9.42 -5.59 4.38
C ALA A 98 8.22 -4.66 4.16
N PHE A 99 7.03 -5.24 4.08
CA PHE A 99 5.78 -4.49 4.07
C PHE A 99 4.68 -5.21 4.87
N ALA A 100 3.73 -4.41 5.36
CA ALA A 100 2.57 -4.89 6.08
C ALA A 100 1.34 -4.04 5.74
N ASN A 101 0.25 -4.70 5.37
CA ASN A 101 -0.98 -4.08 4.93
C ASN A 101 -2.16 -4.63 5.75
N PRO A 102 -2.49 -4.01 6.89
CA PRO A 102 -3.75 -4.32 7.55
C PRO A 102 -4.91 -3.76 6.73
N TYR A 103 -6.01 -4.50 6.68
CA TYR A 103 -7.17 -4.11 5.91
C TYR A 103 -8.49 -4.54 6.54
N PHE A 104 -9.56 -3.87 6.13
CA PHE A 104 -10.94 -4.19 6.43
C PHE A 104 -11.70 -4.37 5.11
N ARG A 105 -12.55 -5.40 5.02
CA ARG A 105 -13.38 -5.65 3.84
C ARG A 105 -14.85 -5.73 4.21
N PHE A 106 -15.67 -5.15 3.34
CA PHE A 106 -17.12 -5.29 3.35
C PHE A 106 -17.58 -6.08 2.12
N TYR A 107 -18.37 -7.11 2.35
CA TYR A 107 -18.92 -8.02 1.35
C TYR A 107 -20.44 -7.86 1.31
N PRO A 108 -21.04 -7.29 0.24
CA PRO A 108 -22.48 -7.14 0.15
C PRO A 108 -23.25 -8.46 0.21
N THR A 109 -22.64 -9.54 -0.30
CA THR A 109 -23.28 -10.86 -0.47
C THR A 109 -22.92 -11.89 0.61
N GLY A 110 -21.88 -11.64 1.41
CA GLY A 110 -21.39 -12.58 2.42
C GLY A 110 -19.87 -12.56 2.55
N ALA A 111 -19.36 -12.59 3.78
CA ALA A 111 -17.94 -12.45 4.07
C ALA A 111 -17.12 -13.57 3.43
N LEU A 112 -15.90 -13.23 2.99
CA LEU A 112 -14.94 -14.14 2.37
C LEU A 112 -15.38 -14.72 1.01
N THR A 113 -16.42 -14.17 0.37
CA THR A 113 -16.87 -14.64 -0.95
C THR A 113 -17.59 -13.56 -1.74
N GLY A 114 -17.40 -13.55 -3.06
CA GLY A 114 -18.00 -12.56 -3.96
C GLY A 114 -17.25 -11.23 -3.94
N PHE A 115 -17.95 -10.19 -4.40
CA PHE A 115 -17.39 -8.84 -4.49
C PHE A 115 -17.23 -8.21 -3.12
N TYR A 116 -16.21 -7.36 -2.98
CA TYR A 116 -15.96 -6.62 -1.76
C TYR A 116 -15.42 -5.21 -2.03
N LEU A 117 -15.65 -4.34 -1.04
CA LEU A 117 -14.97 -3.07 -0.88
C LEU A 117 -13.96 -3.22 0.26
N GLU A 118 -12.71 -2.84 0.02
CA GLU A 118 -11.60 -2.91 0.96
C GLU A 118 -11.14 -1.50 1.32
N GLY A 119 -10.97 -1.24 2.61
CA GLY A 119 -10.13 -0.15 3.11
C GLY A 119 -8.84 -0.74 3.67
N PHE A 120 -7.70 -0.27 3.21
CA PHE A 120 -6.41 -0.80 3.63
C PHE A 120 -5.48 0.32 4.09
N LEU A 121 -4.57 -0.04 4.98
CA LEU A 121 -3.37 0.72 5.27
C LEU A 121 -2.17 -0.07 4.74
N ARG A 122 -1.04 0.61 4.55
CA ARG A 122 0.21 0.00 4.14
C ARG A 122 1.35 0.67 4.88
N TYR A 123 2.14 -0.13 5.55
CA TYR A 123 3.48 0.23 5.99
C TYR A 123 4.50 -0.47 5.10
N TYR A 124 5.56 0.24 4.74
CA TYR A 124 6.70 -0.34 4.03
C TYR A 124 8.00 0.22 4.59
N ASN A 125 9.04 -0.61 4.53
CA ASN A 125 10.41 -0.22 4.77
C ASN A 125 11.27 -0.94 3.73
N TYR A 126 11.78 -0.15 2.79
CA TYR A 126 12.55 -0.63 1.66
C TYR A 126 13.93 0.02 1.64
N THR A 127 14.92 -0.76 1.22
CA THR A 127 16.23 -0.30 0.81
C THR A 127 16.29 -0.38 -0.71
N TYR A 128 16.85 0.64 -1.34
CA TYR A 128 17.05 0.73 -2.78
C TYR A 128 18.54 0.82 -3.05
N LEU A 129 18.99 0.06 -4.04
CA LEU A 129 20.30 0.21 -4.64
C LEU A 129 20.10 0.80 -6.02
N VAL A 130 20.75 1.94 -6.27
CA VAL A 130 20.81 2.57 -7.59
C VAL A 130 22.27 2.58 -8.04
N PRO A 131 22.69 1.66 -8.92
CA PRO A 131 24.03 1.67 -9.47
C PRO A 131 24.21 2.87 -10.40
N TYR A 132 25.35 3.54 -10.32
CA TYR A 132 25.75 4.57 -11.26
C TYR A 132 27.23 4.44 -11.62
N ASP A 133 27.52 4.63 -12.90
CA ASP A 133 28.86 4.63 -13.45
C ASP A 133 29.22 6.04 -13.88
N TYR A 134 30.43 6.50 -13.57
CA TYR A 134 30.94 7.78 -14.05
C TYR A 134 32.44 7.72 -14.36
N GLU A 135 32.89 8.53 -15.31
CA GLU A 135 34.30 8.65 -15.67
C GLU A 135 34.93 9.82 -14.89
N LYS A 136 35.98 9.57 -14.11
CA LYS A 136 36.79 10.60 -13.44
C LYS A 136 38.27 10.35 -13.73
N ASP A 137 38.95 11.37 -14.24
CA ASP A 137 40.37 11.32 -14.61
C ASP A 137 40.74 10.14 -15.54
N GLY A 138 39.86 9.81 -16.50
CA GLY A 138 40.08 8.72 -17.47
C GLY A 138 39.94 7.31 -16.88
N ARG A 139 39.31 7.18 -15.72
CA ARG A 139 38.95 5.90 -15.10
C ARG A 139 37.44 5.82 -14.91
N ASP A 140 36.86 4.71 -15.35
CA ASP A 140 35.47 4.36 -15.06
C ASP A 140 35.37 3.94 -13.59
N ILE A 141 34.50 4.61 -12.84
CA ILE A 141 34.20 4.33 -11.45
C ILE A 141 32.74 3.90 -11.39
N SER A 142 32.51 2.67 -10.91
CA SER A 142 31.20 2.15 -10.57
C SER A 142 30.94 2.34 -9.07
N ALA A 143 29.88 3.06 -8.74
CA ALA A 143 29.45 3.30 -7.36
C ALA A 143 27.94 3.04 -7.23
N ASN A 144 27.45 2.95 -5.99
CA ASN A 144 26.01 2.76 -5.74
C ASN A 144 25.50 3.86 -4.80
N LEU A 145 24.30 4.35 -5.11
CA LEU A 145 23.50 5.11 -4.15
C LEU A 145 22.69 4.12 -3.32
N ASP A 146 22.95 4.11 -2.03
CA ASP A 146 22.25 3.35 -1.02
C ASP A 146 21.11 4.21 -0.46
N GLY A 147 19.88 3.91 -0.88
CA GLY A 147 18.67 4.59 -0.42
C GLY A 147 17.90 3.75 0.58
N THR A 148 17.29 4.36 1.58
CA THR A 148 16.24 3.75 2.40
C THR A 148 14.98 4.60 2.31
N ALA A 149 13.82 3.95 2.16
CA ALA A 149 12.54 4.64 2.29
C ALA A 149 11.61 3.84 3.18
N ASP A 150 11.01 4.52 4.13
CA ASP A 150 9.94 4.00 4.95
C ASP A 150 8.73 4.93 4.86
N GLY A 151 7.55 4.36 5.01
CA GLY A 151 6.37 5.17 4.91
C GLY A 151 5.09 4.45 5.28
N PHE A 152 4.05 5.25 5.36
CA PHE A 152 2.71 4.81 5.65
C PHE A 152 1.75 5.34 4.60
N GLY A 153 0.81 4.51 4.19
CA GLY A 153 -0.22 4.87 3.25
C GLY A 153 -1.52 4.16 3.56
N GLY A 154 -2.52 4.52 2.78
CA GLY A 154 -3.82 3.89 2.85
C GLY A 154 -4.63 4.16 1.60
N GLY A 155 -5.68 3.38 1.43
CA GLY A 155 -6.48 3.47 0.23
C GLY A 155 -7.74 2.64 0.28
N LEU A 156 -8.42 2.63 -0.85
CA LEU A 156 -9.61 1.84 -1.11
C LEU A 156 -9.36 0.92 -2.28
N ALA A 157 -9.85 -0.30 -2.20
CA ALA A 157 -9.83 -1.25 -3.30
C ALA A 157 -11.19 -1.90 -3.49
N LEU A 158 -11.50 -2.23 -4.74
CA LEU A 158 -12.61 -3.10 -5.09
C LEU A 158 -12.02 -4.42 -5.55
N GLY A 159 -12.62 -5.52 -5.11
CA GLY A 159 -12.18 -6.84 -5.49
C GLY A 159 -13.29 -7.86 -5.53
N GLY A 160 -12.92 -9.06 -5.97
CA GLY A 160 -13.79 -10.22 -6.04
C GLY A 160 -13.05 -11.46 -5.61
N GLN A 161 -13.64 -12.19 -4.67
CA GLN A 161 -13.14 -13.47 -4.20
C GLN A 161 -14.05 -14.61 -4.69
N PHE A 162 -13.52 -15.45 -5.57
CA PHE A 162 -14.27 -16.52 -6.24
C PHE A 162 -13.74 -17.89 -5.82
N ALA A 163 -14.63 -18.81 -5.47
CA ALA A 163 -14.24 -20.21 -5.23
C ALA A 163 -13.95 -20.91 -6.56
N LEU A 164 -12.74 -21.43 -6.75
CA LEU A 164 -12.36 -22.23 -7.92
C LEU A 164 -12.60 -23.72 -7.70
N ALA A 165 -12.35 -24.20 -6.48
CA ALA A 165 -12.55 -25.57 -6.04
C ALA A 165 -12.77 -25.58 -4.52
N PRO A 166 -13.18 -26.72 -3.90
CA PRO A 166 -13.27 -26.80 -2.45
C PRO A 166 -11.94 -26.36 -1.80
N ARG A 167 -11.99 -25.32 -0.96
CA ARG A 167 -10.84 -24.71 -0.27
C ARG A 167 -9.85 -23.92 -1.14
N PHE A 168 -10.11 -23.75 -2.43
CA PHE A 168 -9.29 -22.93 -3.33
C PHE A 168 -10.09 -21.73 -3.82
N TYR A 169 -9.51 -20.54 -3.62
CA TYR A 169 -10.14 -19.27 -3.97
C TYR A 169 -9.19 -18.44 -4.83
N LEU A 170 -9.77 -17.75 -5.81
CA LEU A 170 -9.12 -16.71 -6.59
C LEU A 170 -9.58 -15.37 -6.05
N ASP A 171 -8.63 -14.50 -5.72
CA ASP A 171 -8.89 -13.15 -5.22
C ASP A 171 -8.26 -12.15 -6.20
N ILE A 172 -9.10 -11.32 -6.83
CA ILE A 172 -8.67 -10.30 -7.79
C ILE A 172 -9.16 -8.96 -7.28
N PHE A 173 -8.27 -7.97 -7.21
CA PHE A 173 -8.62 -6.64 -6.74
C PHE A 173 -7.81 -5.55 -7.44
N ALA A 174 -8.38 -4.36 -7.48
CA ALA A 174 -7.74 -3.14 -7.94
C ALA A 174 -8.17 -2.00 -7.01
N GLY A 175 -7.26 -1.06 -6.75
CA GLY A 175 -7.51 0.02 -5.82
C GLY A 175 -6.66 1.23 -6.07
N PHE A 176 -7.01 2.30 -5.38
CA PHE A 176 -6.28 3.55 -5.34
C PHE A 176 -5.89 3.85 -3.90
N GLY A 177 -4.70 4.40 -3.70
CA GLY A 177 -4.21 4.78 -2.39
C GLY A 177 -3.28 5.97 -2.46
N ILE A 178 -3.12 6.60 -1.31
CA ILE A 178 -2.16 7.68 -1.07
C ILE A 178 -1.17 7.21 -0.02
N ALA A 179 0.08 7.66 -0.12
CA ALA A 179 1.12 7.33 0.83
C ALA A 179 2.00 8.55 1.09
N SER A 180 2.57 8.60 2.30
CA SER A 180 3.62 9.53 2.68
C SER A 180 4.73 8.73 3.34
N GLY A 181 5.97 9.19 3.20
CA GLY A 181 7.13 8.49 3.71
C GLY A 181 8.37 9.38 3.71
N ASN A 182 9.39 8.90 4.39
CA ASN A 182 10.71 9.49 4.40
C ASN A 182 11.61 8.72 3.46
N MET A 183 12.56 9.42 2.85
CA MET A 183 13.60 8.82 2.03
C MET A 183 14.94 9.40 2.46
N HIS A 184 15.88 8.50 2.75
CA HIS A 184 17.26 8.83 3.09
C HIS A 184 18.17 8.20 2.06
N VAL A 185 19.15 8.95 1.55
CA VAL A 185 20.06 8.48 0.49
C VAL A 185 21.48 8.77 0.92
N GLU A 186 22.33 7.75 0.85
CA GLU A 186 23.77 7.85 1.06
C GLU A 186 24.51 7.34 -0.18
N THR A 187 25.68 7.90 -0.45
CA THR A 187 26.60 7.37 -1.48
C THR A 187 27.75 6.66 -0.80
N ASN A 188 28.15 5.51 -1.35
CA ASN A 188 29.33 4.78 -0.89
C ASN A 188 30.60 5.13 -1.68
N ASP A 189 30.56 6.19 -2.47
CA ASP A 189 31.69 6.62 -3.30
C ASP A 189 32.81 7.27 -2.46
N PRO A 190 33.99 6.62 -2.35
CA PRO A 190 35.11 7.13 -1.57
C PRO A 190 35.87 8.29 -2.26
N ASN A 191 35.57 8.58 -3.53
CA ASN A 191 36.21 9.63 -4.33
C ASN A 191 35.32 10.86 -4.52
N LEU A 192 34.18 10.90 -3.84
CA LEU A 192 33.21 11.97 -3.94
C LEU A 192 33.62 13.12 -3.03
N ASP A 193 34.00 14.23 -3.66
CA ASP A 193 34.42 15.48 -3.07
C ASP A 193 33.28 16.05 -2.22
N ALA A 194 33.58 16.67 -1.07
CA ALA A 194 32.54 17.29 -0.23
C ALA A 194 31.72 18.37 -0.98
N GLU A 195 32.31 19.03 -1.99
CA GLU A 195 31.60 19.97 -2.87
C GLU A 195 30.64 19.29 -3.85
N ASP A 196 31.00 18.12 -4.37
CA ASP A 196 30.16 17.38 -5.31
C ASP A 196 29.02 16.67 -4.57
N TYR A 197 29.26 16.20 -3.34
CA TYR A 197 28.20 15.73 -2.44
C TYR A 197 27.19 16.86 -2.15
N ALA A 198 27.67 18.07 -1.83
CA ALA A 198 26.80 19.21 -1.55
C ALA A 198 25.97 19.64 -2.77
N LYS A 199 26.53 19.55 -4.00
CA LYS A 199 25.78 19.81 -5.23
C LYS A 199 24.72 18.75 -5.50
N ILE A 200 25.04 17.47 -5.32
CA ILE A 200 24.09 16.37 -5.52
C ILE A 200 22.98 16.43 -4.48
N ALA A 201 23.31 16.63 -3.21
CA ALA A 201 22.34 16.77 -2.12
C ALA A 201 21.40 17.97 -2.34
N LYS A 202 21.95 19.14 -2.70
CA LYS A 202 21.16 20.34 -3.01
C LYS A 202 20.28 20.15 -4.25
N GLY A 203 20.78 19.45 -5.28
CA GLY A 203 20.00 19.10 -6.46
C GLY A 203 18.85 18.14 -6.15
N ILE A 204 19.04 17.20 -5.23
CA ILE A 204 17.95 16.30 -4.78
C ILE A 204 16.91 17.09 -3.96
N GLU A 205 17.33 17.97 -3.05
CA GLU A 205 16.43 18.81 -2.25
C GLU A 205 15.60 19.79 -3.11
N GLU A 206 16.23 20.49 -4.05
CA GLU A 206 15.55 21.43 -4.96
C GLU A 206 14.53 20.73 -5.88
N ASN A 207 14.82 19.48 -6.28
CA ASN A 207 13.94 18.69 -7.15
C ASN A 207 12.88 17.86 -6.39
N ALA A 208 13.06 17.65 -5.09
CA ALA A 208 12.06 17.03 -4.23
C ALA A 208 10.84 17.95 -3.98
N GLU A 209 11.02 19.27 -4.05
CA GLU A 209 9.91 20.24 -3.96
C GLU A 209 9.12 20.40 -5.28
N THR A 210 9.71 20.06 -6.43
CA THR A 210 9.14 20.26 -7.77
C THR A 210 8.60 18.99 -8.43
N ALA A 211 9.02 17.80 -7.98
CA ALA A 211 8.39 16.56 -8.38
C ALA A 211 6.96 16.50 -7.81
N ASP A 212 5.94 16.37 -8.67
CA ASP A 212 4.52 16.18 -8.32
C ASP A 212 4.25 14.80 -7.67
N VAL A 213 5.22 14.28 -6.91
CA VAL A 213 5.01 13.39 -5.78
C VAL A 213 4.79 14.34 -4.62
N ARG A 214 3.57 14.44 -4.08
CA ARG A 214 3.36 15.14 -2.79
C ARG A 214 4.09 14.40 -1.67
N VAL A 215 5.40 14.59 -1.57
CA VAL A 215 6.16 14.49 -0.34
C VAL A 215 5.87 15.79 0.39
N MET A 216 4.78 15.80 1.18
CA MET A 216 4.60 16.89 2.14
C MET A 216 5.70 16.77 3.19
N PHE A 217 6.78 17.54 3.03
CA PHE A 217 7.64 17.90 4.14
C PHE A 217 6.85 18.80 5.09
N LEU A 218 6.13 18.18 6.03
CA LEU A 218 5.75 18.86 7.26
C LEU A 218 6.95 18.72 8.20
N GLY A 219 7.81 19.72 8.16
CA GLY A 219 9.03 19.78 8.96
C GLY A 219 8.76 19.82 10.46
N ASN A 220 9.82 19.57 11.24
CA ASN A 220 9.90 20.05 12.61
C ASN A 220 10.69 21.37 12.62
N THR A 221 10.02 22.44 13.03
CA THR A 221 10.57 23.38 14.02
C THR A 221 10.15 22.92 15.40
#